data_AF-A0A3B9RMU4-F1
#
_entry.id   AF-A0A3B9RMU4-F1
#
_cell.length_a   1.000
_cell.length_b   1.000
_cell.length_c   1.000
_cell.angle_alpha   90.00
_cell.angle_beta   90.00
_cell.angle_gamma   90.00
#
_symmetry.space_group_name_H-M   'P 1'
#
loop_
_entity.id
_entity.type
_entity.pdbx_description
1 polymer ?
#
loop_
_entity_poly.entity_id
_entity_poly.type
_entity_poly.pdbx_seq_one_letter_code
_entity_poly.pdbx_strand_id
1 'polypeptide(L)'
;MHSYYMHVEYSQFDHRYTRYCNNDWELSGKERISRMDCMEKRGFRCCDIKYHKMERLLEICLLLLLFENEGYGYGLIEQLSDYGFTGEDLNIGSLYRTLRKLEDQDLVSSVWKEANQGPKRRVYTITDRGKEELHNWLPVLKERKARIEQVIATYEKITSV
;
A
#
# COMPACT_ATOMS: atom_id res chain seq x y z
N MET A 1 30.91 16.01 1.30
CA MET A 1 30.30 15.03 2.22
C MET A 1 29.32 14.19 1.39
N HIS A 2 29.68 12.92 1.19
CA HIS A 2 29.08 11.87 0.35
C HIS A 2 27.54 11.82 0.46
N SER A 3 26.71 11.92 -0.59
CA SER A 3 26.60 11.14 -1.85
C SER A 3 26.48 9.63 -1.62
N TYR A 4 25.23 9.15 -1.52
CA TYR A 4 24.85 7.74 -1.70
C TYR A 4 23.45 7.69 -2.34
N TYR A 5 23.36 8.16 -3.59
CA TYR A 5 22.25 7.81 -4.47
C TYR A 5 22.63 6.54 -5.21
N MET A 6 22.08 5.41 -4.78
CA MET A 6 22.18 4.17 -5.53
C MET A 6 21.19 4.28 -6.69
N HIS A 7 21.71 4.56 -7.88
CA HIS A 7 20.96 4.41 -9.13
C HIS A 7 20.57 2.93 -9.28
N VAL A 8 19.27 2.65 -9.19
CA VAL A 8 18.72 1.36 -9.63
C VAL A 8 18.27 1.55 -11.06
N GLU A 9 19.05 1.02 -12.01
CA GLU A 9 18.65 0.94 -13.41
C GLU A 9 17.41 0.05 -13.53
N TYR A 10 16.28 0.69 -13.88
CA TYR A 10 14.95 0.11 -13.92
C TYR A 10 14.65 -0.70 -15.20
N SER A 11 15.67 -1.04 -16.00
CA SER A 11 15.48 -1.48 -17.39
C SER A 11 15.39 -3.00 -17.61
N GLN A 12 15.29 -3.81 -16.56
CA GLN A 12 15.28 -5.28 -16.68
C GLN A 12 14.13 -5.96 -15.93
N PHE A 13 13.00 -5.26 -15.75
CA PHE A 13 11.79 -5.92 -15.25
C PHE A 13 11.13 -6.73 -16.38
N ASP A 14 11.54 -7.99 -16.54
CA ASP A 14 10.91 -8.94 -17.46
C ASP A 14 9.50 -9.30 -16.95
N HIS A 15 8.49 -8.62 -17.50
CA HIS A 15 7.08 -8.80 -17.16
C HIS A 15 6.52 -10.21 -17.46
N ARG A 16 7.28 -11.08 -18.15
CA ARG A 16 6.84 -12.45 -18.49
C ARG A 16 6.65 -13.36 -17.28
N TYR A 17 7.19 -13.01 -16.11
CA TYR A 17 7.13 -13.84 -14.90
C TYR A 17 6.01 -13.46 -13.91
N THR A 18 5.15 -12.51 -14.23
CA THR A 18 3.95 -12.20 -13.43
C THR A 18 2.88 -13.31 -13.48
N ARG A 19 3.07 -14.33 -14.33
CA ARG A 19 2.09 -15.40 -14.58
C ARG A 19 2.12 -16.56 -13.56
N TYR A 20 3.10 -16.63 -12.65
CA TYR A 20 3.35 -17.84 -11.85
C TYR A 20 2.69 -17.91 -10.47
N CYS A 21 1.78 -16.99 -10.11
CA CYS A 21 1.14 -17.02 -8.79
C CYS A 21 -0.36 -16.75 -8.82
N ASN A 22 -1.04 -17.06 -9.93
CA ASN A 22 -2.50 -17.15 -9.96
C ASN A 22 -2.92 -18.61 -9.71
N ASN A 23 -3.88 -18.76 -8.81
CA ASN A 23 -4.38 -20.01 -8.24
C ASN A 23 -5.14 -20.89 -9.25
N ASP A 24 -4.48 -21.41 -10.29
CA ASP A 24 -4.97 -22.55 -11.07
C ASP A 24 -3.96 -23.69 -10.98
N TRP A 25 -4.27 -24.68 -10.13
CA TRP A 25 -3.36 -25.70 -9.63
C TRP A 25 -3.20 -26.91 -10.55
N GLU A 26 -3.56 -26.83 -11.82
CA GLU A 26 -3.54 -27.99 -12.70
C GLU A 26 -2.84 -27.73 -14.04
N LEU A 27 -1.87 -28.63 -14.29
CA LEU A 27 -1.25 -28.98 -15.58
C LEU A 27 -0.08 -28.12 -16.08
N SER A 28 1.08 -28.25 -15.43
CA SER A 28 2.26 -28.75 -16.16
C SER A 28 3.28 -29.32 -15.17
N GLY A 29 3.57 -30.61 -15.29
CA GLY A 29 4.57 -31.27 -14.45
C GLY A 29 5.94 -30.65 -14.67
N LYS A 30 6.47 -29.99 -13.64
CA LYS A 30 7.88 -30.03 -13.21
C LYS A 30 8.05 -29.17 -11.94
N GLU A 31 8.49 -29.86 -10.89
CA GLU A 31 8.96 -29.41 -9.57
C GLU A 31 8.04 -28.63 -8.63
N ARG A 32 7.86 -29.21 -7.43
CA ARG A 32 7.21 -28.64 -6.26
C ARG A 32 8.16 -27.62 -5.65
N ILE A 33 7.96 -26.33 -5.88
CA ILE A 33 8.67 -25.30 -5.12
C ILE A 33 8.03 -25.24 -3.73
N SER A 34 8.80 -25.48 -2.68
CA SER A 34 8.27 -25.44 -1.31
C SER A 34 8.00 -23.99 -0.91
N ARG A 35 7.10 -23.78 0.06
CA ARG A 35 6.77 -22.45 0.62
C ARG A 35 8.00 -21.69 1.15
N MET A 36 9.10 -22.40 1.45
CA MET A 36 10.36 -21.84 1.94
C MET A 36 11.25 -21.27 0.81
N ASP A 37 11.22 -21.83 -0.39
CA ASP A 37 12.10 -21.40 -1.49
C ASP A 37 11.73 -20.03 -2.08
N CYS A 38 10.53 -19.54 -1.75
CA CYS A 38 10.05 -18.22 -2.16
C CYS A 38 10.66 -17.07 -1.33
N MET A 39 11.16 -17.36 -0.12
CA MET A 39 11.66 -16.32 0.79
C MET A 39 13.07 -15.84 0.44
N GLU A 40 13.91 -16.68 -0.17
CA GLU A 40 15.35 -16.42 -0.17
C GLU A 40 15.84 -15.57 -1.35
N LYS A 41 15.05 -15.43 -2.43
CA LYS A 41 15.58 -14.84 -3.68
C LYS A 41 15.31 -13.37 -3.93
N ARG A 42 14.39 -12.68 -3.23
CA ARG A 42 13.96 -11.33 -3.67
C ARG A 42 13.56 -10.31 -2.60
N GLY A 43 13.73 -10.56 -1.30
CA GLY A 43 13.43 -9.56 -0.26
C GLY A 43 11.99 -9.02 -0.24
N PHE A 44 11.07 -9.61 -1.02
CA PHE A 44 9.66 -9.26 -1.10
C PHE A 44 8.83 -10.53 -1.08
N ARG A 45 7.84 -10.59 -0.17
CA ARG A 45 6.90 -11.71 -0.06
C ARG A 45 6.05 -11.79 -1.34
N CYS A 46 6.44 -12.65 -2.27
CA CYS A 46 5.72 -12.90 -3.53
C CYS A 46 4.28 -13.42 -3.31
N CYS A 47 3.96 -13.92 -2.11
CA CYS A 47 2.65 -14.48 -1.76
C CYS A 47 1.58 -13.46 -1.32
N ASP A 48 1.89 -12.15 -1.23
CA ASP A 48 0.95 -11.14 -0.72
C ASP A 48 0.12 -10.42 -1.81
N ILE A 49 0.06 -10.98 -3.02
CA ILE A 49 -0.79 -10.50 -4.11
C ILE A 49 -2.23 -11.00 -3.91
N LYS A 50 -2.83 -10.68 -2.76
CA LYS A 50 -4.28 -10.73 -2.63
C LYS A 50 -4.86 -9.44 -3.22
N TYR A 51 -5.43 -9.59 -4.42
CA TYR A 51 -6.50 -8.81 -5.07
C TYR A 51 -6.66 -7.32 -4.74
N HIS A 52 -6.82 -6.52 -5.81
CA HIS A 52 -7.10 -5.09 -5.80
C HIS A 52 -8.31 -4.71 -4.93
N LYS A 53 -8.08 -4.37 -3.67
CA LYS A 53 -9.11 -3.79 -2.81
C LYS A 53 -8.70 -2.35 -2.50
N MET A 54 -9.65 -1.42 -2.62
CA MET A 54 -9.50 -0.01 -2.23
C MET A 54 -8.91 0.15 -0.82
N GLU A 55 -9.10 -0.85 0.04
CA GLU A 55 -8.46 -0.98 1.35
C GLU A 55 -6.92 -0.85 1.32
N ARG A 56 -6.24 -1.37 0.28
CA ARG A 56 -4.79 -1.22 0.15
C ARG A 56 -4.38 0.21 -0.15
N LEU A 57 -5.18 0.96 -0.91
CA LEU A 57 -4.90 2.36 -1.19
C LEU A 57 -5.13 3.21 0.06
N LEU A 58 -6.19 2.91 0.81
CA LEU A 58 -6.46 3.55 2.10
C LEU A 58 -5.33 3.34 3.11
N GLU A 59 -4.81 2.11 3.22
CA GLU A 59 -3.62 1.80 4.05
C GLU A 59 -2.43 2.70 3.68
N ILE A 60 -2.12 2.81 2.38
CA ILE A 60 -0.98 3.60 1.91
C ILE A 60 -1.20 5.09 2.16
N CYS A 61 -2.39 5.61 1.92
CA CYS A 61 -2.73 7.00 2.20
C CYS A 61 -2.64 7.32 3.70
N LEU A 62 -3.09 6.41 4.56
CA LEU A 62 -2.94 6.56 6.01
C LEU A 62 -1.48 6.59 6.44
N LEU A 63 -0.64 5.70 5.90
CA LEU A 63 0.79 5.73 6.17
C LEU A 63 1.43 7.04 5.67
N LEU A 64 1.02 7.54 4.50
CA LEU A 64 1.51 8.80 3.97
C LEU A 64 1.15 9.99 4.88
N LEU A 65 -0.11 10.09 5.31
CA LEU A 65 -0.55 11.15 6.22
C LEU A 65 0.20 11.10 7.56
N LEU A 66 0.39 9.89 8.11
CA LEU A 66 1.11 9.68 9.36
C LEU A 66 2.63 9.84 9.23
N PHE A 67 3.15 9.80 8.00
CA PHE A 67 4.55 10.12 7.70
C PHE A 67 4.81 11.62 7.76
N GLU A 68 3.84 12.44 7.34
CA GLU A 68 3.94 13.90 7.42
C GLU A 68 3.86 14.38 8.87
N ASN A 69 2.86 13.93 9.62
CA ASN A 69 2.64 14.31 11.02
C ASN A 69 1.88 13.22 11.80
N GLU A 70 2.00 13.20 13.13
CA GLU A 70 1.09 12.41 13.96
C GLU A 70 -0.38 12.86 13.77
N GLY A 71 -1.32 11.92 13.80
CA GLY A 71 -2.72 12.19 13.46
C GLY A 71 -3.71 11.55 14.42
N TYR A 72 -4.90 12.13 14.55
CA TYR A 72 -6.02 11.53 15.28
C TYR A 72 -7.16 11.22 14.32
N GLY A 73 -7.99 10.22 14.67
CA GLY A 73 -8.91 9.58 13.74
C GLY A 73 -9.76 10.55 12.91
N TYR A 74 -10.40 11.54 13.54
CA TYR A 74 -11.24 12.50 12.81
C TYR A 74 -10.42 13.41 11.86
N GLY A 75 -9.25 13.90 12.30
CA GLY A 75 -8.39 14.71 11.44
C GLY A 75 -7.87 13.94 10.22
N LEU A 76 -7.60 12.64 10.39
CA LEU A 76 -7.22 11.77 9.28
C LEU A 76 -8.35 11.61 8.25
N ILE A 77 -9.62 11.61 8.67
CA ILE A 77 -10.76 11.55 7.72
C ILE A 77 -10.83 12.81 6.87
N GLU A 78 -10.68 13.98 7.50
CA GLU A 78 -10.68 15.25 6.78
C GLU A 78 -9.55 15.30 5.75
N GLN A 79 -8.33 14.91 6.14
CA GLN A 79 -7.18 14.85 5.23
C GLN A 79 -7.35 13.80 4.12
N LEU A 80 -7.97 12.65 4.40
CA LEU A 80 -8.20 11.62 3.38
C LEU A 80 -9.16 12.09 2.28
N SER A 81 -10.04 13.06 2.56
CA SER A 81 -10.95 13.60 1.56
C SER A 81 -10.22 14.30 0.40
N ASP A 82 -9.04 14.89 0.67
CA ASP A 82 -8.18 15.51 -0.36
C ASP A 82 -7.60 14.47 -1.34
N TYR A 83 -7.57 13.20 -0.94
CA TYR A 83 -7.13 12.07 -1.76
C TYR A 83 -8.29 11.38 -2.49
N GLY A 84 -9.49 11.98 -2.48
CA GLY A 84 -10.68 11.45 -3.16
C GLY A 84 -11.46 10.41 -2.36
N PHE A 85 -11.07 10.12 -1.10
CA PHE A 85 -11.86 9.26 -0.22
C PHE A 85 -13.04 10.04 0.35
N THR A 86 -14.19 9.97 -0.32
CA THR A 86 -15.41 10.70 0.06
C THR A 86 -16.62 9.76 0.15
N GLY A 87 -17.64 10.16 0.91
CA GLY A 87 -18.93 9.47 0.96
C GLY A 87 -18.87 7.99 1.38
N GLU A 88 -19.30 7.10 0.49
CA GLU A 88 -19.43 5.64 0.74
C GLU A 88 -18.08 4.91 0.83
N ASP A 89 -17.03 5.44 0.20
CA ASP A 89 -15.71 4.81 0.15
C ASP A 89 -14.95 4.88 1.49
N LEU A 90 -15.28 5.86 2.34
CA LEU A 90 -14.61 6.07 3.63
C LEU A 90 -15.61 6.42 4.74
N ASN A 91 -16.13 5.38 5.39
CA ASN A 91 -16.79 5.56 6.68
C ASN A 91 -15.80 5.47 7.86
N ILE A 92 -16.19 6.10 8.98
CA ILE A 92 -15.44 6.10 10.25
C ILE A 92 -15.05 4.68 10.68
N GLY A 93 -15.94 3.70 10.47
CA GLY A 93 -15.67 2.30 10.80
C GLY A 93 -14.52 1.69 9.98
N SER A 94 -14.45 2.02 8.68
CA SER A 94 -13.40 1.55 7.78
C SER A 94 -12.03 2.12 8.16
N LEU A 95 -11.98 3.40 8.50
CA LEU A 95 -10.78 4.05 9.01
C LEU A 95 -10.23 3.31 10.24
N TYR A 96 -11.05 3.13 11.27
CA TYR A 96 -10.57 2.53 12.52
C TYR A 96 -10.24 1.04 12.37
N ARG A 97 -10.94 0.30 11.50
CA ARG A 97 -10.54 -1.08 11.16
C ARG A 97 -9.18 -1.10 10.48
N THR A 98 -8.93 -0.16 9.57
CA THR A 98 -7.65 -0.06 8.85
C THR A 98 -6.53 0.36 9.79
N LEU A 99 -6.74 1.37 10.64
CA LEU A 99 -5.78 1.77 11.66
C LEU A 99 -5.44 0.62 12.60
N ARG A 100 -6.44 -0.13 13.11
CA ARG A 100 -6.19 -1.32 13.93
C ARG A 100 -5.35 -2.36 13.19
N LYS A 101 -5.64 -2.61 11.90
CA LYS A 101 -4.83 -3.53 11.08
C LYS A 101 -3.38 -3.05 10.93
N LEU A 102 -3.16 -1.74 10.72
CA LEU A 102 -1.82 -1.17 10.65
C LEU A 102 -1.07 -1.28 11.99
N GLU A 103 -1.78 -1.14 13.11
CA GLU A 103 -1.24 -1.38 14.45
C GLU A 103 -0.87 -2.85 14.66
N ASP A 104 -1.77 -3.79 14.31
CA ASP A 104 -1.52 -5.23 14.41
C ASP A 104 -0.32 -5.67 13.55
N GLN A 105 -0.02 -4.91 12.49
CA GLN A 105 1.12 -5.13 11.60
C GLN A 105 2.39 -4.36 12.02
N ASP A 106 2.35 -3.61 13.13
CA ASP A 106 3.45 -2.78 13.63
C ASP A 106 3.92 -1.71 12.62
N LEU A 107 3.00 -1.24 11.77
CA LEU A 107 3.25 -0.14 10.82
C LEU A 107 2.89 1.22 11.42
N VAL A 108 2.00 1.22 12.40
CA VAL A 108 1.53 2.40 13.14
C VAL A 108 1.50 2.06 14.62
N SER A 109 1.83 3.02 15.45
CA SER A 109 1.65 2.97 16.91
C SER A 109 0.60 3.98 17.34
N SER A 110 -0.01 3.80 18.51
CA SER A 110 -0.91 4.80 19.07
C SER A 110 -0.74 5.00 20.57
N VAL A 111 -1.08 6.21 21.00
CA VAL A 111 -1.10 6.62 22.40
C VAL A 111 -2.38 7.39 22.70
N TRP A 112 -2.88 7.24 23.92
CA TRP A 112 -3.94 8.11 24.43
C TRP A 112 -3.31 9.41 24.93
N LYS A 113 -3.56 10.52 24.23
CA LYS A 113 -3.16 11.86 24.70
C LYS A 113 -4.34 12.54 25.39
N GLU A 114 -4.06 13.15 26.54
CA GLU A 114 -5.01 14.04 27.19
C GLU A 114 -5.14 15.32 26.38
N ALA A 115 -6.37 15.74 26.12
CA ALA A 115 -6.61 17.03 25.49
C ALA A 115 -6.57 18.11 26.59
N ASN A 116 -5.95 19.26 26.30
CA ASN A 116 -5.95 20.41 27.22
C ASN A 116 -7.38 20.78 27.68
N GLN A 117 -8.38 20.53 26.82
CA GLN A 117 -9.80 20.49 27.16
C GLN A 117 -10.49 19.40 26.34
N GLY A 118 -11.27 18.53 26.98
CA GLY A 118 -12.10 17.51 26.33
C GLY A 118 -11.65 16.06 26.56
N PRO A 119 -12.36 15.08 25.95
CA PRO A 119 -12.09 13.66 26.15
C PRO A 119 -10.71 13.27 25.60
N LYS A 120 -10.10 12.24 26.20
CA LYS A 120 -8.83 11.67 25.73
C LYS A 120 -8.96 11.28 24.26
N ARG A 121 -7.94 11.63 23.46
CA ARG A 121 -7.90 11.31 22.03
C ARG A 121 -6.81 10.28 21.77
N ARG A 122 -7.12 9.30 20.92
CA ARG A 122 -6.11 8.36 20.44
C ARG A 122 -5.37 8.99 19.27
N VAL A 123 -4.07 9.18 19.46
CA VAL A 123 -3.15 9.74 18.47
C VAL A 123 -2.32 8.60 17.90
N TYR A 124 -2.18 8.58 16.59
CA TYR A 124 -1.46 7.58 15.82
C TYR A 124 -0.17 8.19 15.27
N THR A 125 0.88 7.38 15.22
CA THR A 125 2.20 7.76 14.71
C THR A 125 2.77 6.60 13.90
N ILE A 126 3.31 6.89 12.71
CA ILE A 126 3.96 5.87 11.88
C ILE A 126 5.21 5.32 12.57
N THR A 127 5.44 4.01 12.48
CA THR A 127 6.66 3.36 12.97
C THR A 127 7.74 3.38 11.87
N ASP A 128 9.00 3.05 12.21
CA ASP A 128 10.04 2.95 11.19
C ASP A 128 9.75 1.83 10.16
N ARG A 129 9.15 0.73 10.61
CA ARG A 129 8.65 -0.33 9.73
C ARG A 129 7.53 0.17 8.81
N GLY A 130 6.63 1.03 9.31
CA GLY A 130 5.61 1.70 8.50
C GLY A 130 6.22 2.57 7.39
N LYS A 131 7.30 3.29 7.68
CA LYS A 131 8.02 4.11 6.70
C LYS A 131 8.66 3.26 5.60
N GLU A 132 9.29 2.15 5.99
CA GLU A 132 9.86 1.18 5.03
C GLU A 132 8.79 0.59 4.13
N GLU A 133 7.65 0.19 4.69
CA GLU A 133 6.51 -0.31 3.93
C GLU A 133 6.01 0.74 2.93
N LEU A 134 5.87 2.01 3.36
CA LEU A 134 5.47 3.10 2.47
C LEU A 134 6.45 3.30 1.30
N HIS A 135 7.76 3.27 1.57
CA HIS A 135 8.78 3.35 0.52
C HIS A 135 8.70 2.18 -0.47
N ASN A 136 8.43 0.97 0.03
CA ASN A 136 8.26 -0.23 -0.79
C ASN A 136 7.01 -0.16 -1.69
N TRP A 137 5.98 0.56 -1.27
CA TRP A 137 4.76 0.75 -2.07
C TRP A 137 4.90 1.75 -3.20
N LEU A 138 5.76 2.77 -3.08
CA LEU A 138 5.93 3.80 -4.09
C LEU A 138 6.21 3.27 -5.51
N PRO A 139 7.17 2.33 -5.74
CA PRO A 139 7.39 1.77 -7.07
C PRO A 139 6.16 1.02 -7.61
N VAL A 140 5.45 0.28 -6.74
CA VAL A 140 4.24 -0.46 -7.11
C VAL A 140 3.12 0.50 -7.54
N LEU A 141 2.95 1.62 -6.84
CA LEU A 141 1.97 2.66 -7.21
C LEU A 141 2.29 3.30 -8.56
N LYS A 142 3.56 3.59 -8.84
CA LYS A 142 3.99 4.12 -10.14
C LYS A 142 3.64 3.18 -11.28
N GLU A 143 3.92 1.88 -11.13
CA GLU A 143 3.55 0.89 -12.15
C GLU A 143 2.03 0.75 -12.31
N ARG A 144 1.28 0.75 -11.20
CA ARG A 144 -0.18 0.68 -11.25
C ARG A 144 -0.77 1.89 -11.96
N LYS A 145 -0.28 3.10 -11.65
CA LYS A 145 -0.66 4.33 -12.34
C LYS A 145 -0.46 4.20 -13.84
N ALA A 146 0.74 3.80 -14.28
CA ALA A 146 1.05 3.65 -15.71
C ALA A 146 0.12 2.63 -16.41
N ARG A 147 -0.21 1.52 -15.75
CA ARG A 147 -1.17 0.53 -16.29
C ARG A 147 -2.58 1.09 -16.41
N ILE A 148 -3.05 1.84 -15.41
CA ILE A 148 -4.37 2.48 -15.42
C ILE A 148 -4.44 3.52 -16.55
N GLU A 149 -3.44 4.39 -16.65
CA GLU A 149 -3.33 5.40 -17.72
C GLU A 149 -3.36 4.74 -19.11
N GLN A 150 -2.67 3.62 -19.28
CA GLN A 150 -2.67 2.89 -20.55
C GLN A 150 -4.06 2.34 -20.91
N VAL A 151 -4.81 1.82 -19.93
CA VAL A 151 -6.19 1.33 -20.16
C VAL A 151 -7.10 2.47 -20.58
N ILE A 152 -7.08 3.58 -19.85
CA ILE A 152 -7.88 4.78 -20.14
C ILE A 152 -7.56 5.29 -21.55
N ALA A 153 -6.28 5.51 -21.86
CA ALA A 153 -5.84 6.01 -23.16
C ALA A 153 -6.21 5.06 -24.32
N THR A 154 -6.26 3.75 -24.07
CA THR A 154 -6.68 2.77 -25.08
C THR A 154 -8.18 2.85 -25.34
N TYR A 155 -8.99 2.98 -24.28
CA TYR A 155 -10.44 3.13 -24.40
C TYR A 155 -10.80 4.42 -25.15
N GLU A 156 -10.21 5.55 -24.74
CA GLU A 156 -10.46 6.85 -25.39
C GLU A 156 -10.13 6.81 -26.89
N LYS A 157 -9.06 6.11 -27.29
CA LYS A 157 -8.73 5.91 -28.72
C LYS A 157 -9.79 5.11 -29.47
N ILE A 158 -10.42 4.12 -28.83
CA ILE A 158 -11.46 3.29 -29.46
C ILE A 158 -12.78 4.08 -29.59
N THR A 159 -13.11 4.91 -28.59
CA THR A 159 -14.38 5.65 -28.53
C THR A 159 -14.34 7.04 -29.15
N SER A 160 -13.16 7.57 -29.48
CA SER A 160 -13.02 8.83 -30.23
C SER A 160 -13.39 8.58 -31.71
N VAL A 161 -14.70 8.51 -31.98
CA VAL A 161 -15.33 8.57 -33.31
C VAL A 161 -16.07 9.90 -33.44
#